data_AF-A0A352KJ54-F1
#
_entry.id   AF-A0A352KJ54-F1
#
_cell.length_a   1.000
_cell.length_b   1.000
_cell.length_c   1.000
_cell.angle_alpha   90.00
_cell.angle_beta   90.00
_cell.angle_gamma   90.00
#
_symmetry.space_group_name_H-M   'P 1'
#
loop_
_entity.id
_entity.type
_entity.pdbx_description
1 polymer ?
#
loop_
_entity_poly.entity_id
_entity_poly.type
_entity_poly.pdbx_seq_one_letter_code
_entity_poly.pdbx_strand_id
1 'polypeptide(L)'
;AVTVALEHITAIGANVLLQNPILMQDVEPKYKELWYWHAVEESEHKAVAFDVFQAVSGNYWLRILPLVVMTITFIPSIVVLQLISLRRDKLSSDAKKMDENKALLEAVKPALVQLRHDYMAYYRKDFHPWDLDNRDVINQWKKLYQETGKAAV
;
A
#
# COMPACT_ATOMS: atom_id res chain seq x y z
N ALA A 1 18.70 -1.51 -3.26
CA ALA A 1 17.84 -2.55 -3.85
C ALA A 1 16.75 -3.06 -2.90
N VAL A 2 17.07 -3.42 -1.65
CA VAL A 2 16.06 -3.74 -0.61
C VAL A 2 15.07 -2.59 -0.42
N THR A 3 15.55 -1.34 -0.32
CA THR A 3 14.69 -0.14 -0.27
C THR A 3 13.70 -0.11 -1.44
N VAL A 4 14.17 -0.22 -2.69
CA VAL A 4 13.29 -0.25 -3.88
C VAL A 4 12.20 -1.32 -3.79
N ALA A 5 12.54 -2.50 -3.29
CA ALA A 5 11.57 -3.58 -3.12
C ALA A 5 10.53 -3.27 -2.04
N LEU A 6 10.95 -2.69 -0.91
CA LEU A 6 10.04 -2.28 0.16
C LEU A 6 9.11 -1.16 -0.32
N GLU A 7 9.67 -0.10 -0.90
CA GLU A 7 8.90 1.04 -1.44
C GLU A 7 7.91 0.58 -2.51
N HIS A 8 8.26 -0.42 -3.34
CA HIS A 8 7.29 -0.99 -4.29
C HIS A 8 6.13 -1.70 -3.56
N ILE A 9 6.43 -2.55 -2.57
CA ILE A 9 5.41 -3.28 -1.80
C ILE A 9 4.48 -2.31 -1.04
N THR A 10 5.06 -1.30 -0.38
CA THR A 10 4.28 -0.33 0.39
C THR A 10 3.49 0.59 -0.52
N ALA A 11 4.04 1.03 -1.65
CA ALA A 11 3.32 1.90 -2.58
C ALA A 11 2.13 1.23 -3.29
N ILE A 12 2.21 -0.07 -3.62
CA ILE A 12 1.03 -0.77 -4.17
C ILE A 12 -0.06 -0.95 -3.10
N GLY A 13 0.31 -1.08 -1.83
CA GLY A 13 -0.63 -1.06 -0.71
C GLY A 13 -1.24 0.33 -0.48
N ALA A 14 -0.42 1.37 -0.55
CA ALA A 14 -0.85 2.77 -0.48
C ALA A 14 -1.84 3.11 -1.60
N ASN A 15 -1.60 2.62 -2.82
CA ASN A 15 -2.49 2.78 -3.95
C ASN A 15 -3.87 2.14 -3.68
N VAL A 16 -3.90 0.92 -3.14
CA VAL A 16 -5.15 0.27 -2.70
C VAL A 16 -5.86 1.11 -1.65
N LEU A 17 -5.15 1.61 -0.64
CA LEU A 17 -5.72 2.44 0.42
C LEU A 17 -6.35 3.72 -0.13
N LEU A 18 -5.65 4.43 -1.02
CA LEU A 18 -6.11 5.68 -1.62
C LEU A 18 -7.34 5.49 -2.52
N GLN A 19 -7.45 4.35 -3.21
CA GLN A 19 -8.55 4.07 -4.13
C GLN A 19 -9.78 3.45 -3.46
N ASN A 20 -9.69 3.01 -2.19
CA ASN A 20 -10.76 2.30 -1.51
C ASN A 20 -11.11 2.97 -0.17
N PRO A 21 -11.89 4.07 -0.18
CA PRO A 21 -12.24 4.82 1.04
C PRO A 21 -12.90 3.98 2.14
N ILE A 22 -13.54 2.86 1.78
CA ILE A 22 -14.12 1.91 2.73
C ILE A 22 -13.11 1.35 3.72
N LEU A 23 -11.83 1.23 3.33
CA LEU A 23 -10.74 0.80 4.22
C LEU A 23 -10.49 1.78 5.37
N MET A 24 -10.90 3.04 5.19
CA MET A 24 -10.74 4.11 6.15
C MET A 24 -12.06 4.52 6.80
N GLN A 25 -13.17 3.83 6.56
CA GLN A 25 -14.50 4.26 7.03
C GLN A 25 -14.55 4.39 8.56
N ASP A 26 -14.08 3.37 9.29
CA ASP A 26 -14.19 3.26 10.75
C ASP A 26 -12.92 3.66 11.52
N VAL A 27 -11.91 4.19 10.81
CA VAL A 27 -10.66 4.65 11.42
C VAL A 27 -10.87 6.00 12.13
N GLU A 28 -10.22 6.26 13.27
CA GLU A 28 -10.33 7.57 13.92
C GLU A 28 -9.78 8.69 13.00
N PRO A 29 -10.42 9.87 12.91
CA PRO A 29 -10.04 10.92 11.95
C PRO A 29 -8.53 11.25 11.93
N LYS A 30 -7.90 11.37 13.09
CA LYS A 30 -6.46 11.67 13.19
C LYS A 30 -5.59 10.58 12.56
N TYR A 31 -5.97 9.31 12.70
CA TYR A 31 -5.22 8.21 12.08
C TYR A 31 -5.51 8.11 10.59
N LYS A 32 -6.73 8.43 10.12
CA LYS A 32 -7.02 8.52 8.67
C LYS A 32 -6.08 9.52 8.01
N GLU A 33 -5.93 10.70 8.60
CA GLU A 33 -5.07 11.75 8.05
C GLU A 33 -3.62 11.30 7.93
N LEU A 34 -3.08 10.67 8.98
CA LEU A 34 -1.73 10.10 8.98
C LEU A 34 -1.57 9.04 7.88
N TRP A 35 -2.51 8.10 7.79
CA TRP A 35 -2.46 7.03 6.81
C TRP A 35 -2.52 7.53 5.37
N TYR A 36 -3.36 8.52 5.10
CA TYR A 36 -3.45 9.10 3.77
C TYR A 36 -2.20 9.89 3.40
N TRP A 37 -1.66 10.69 4.32
CA TRP A 37 -0.39 11.40 4.11
C TRP A 37 0.74 10.41 3.80
N HIS A 38 0.85 9.36 4.60
CA HIS A 38 1.87 8.32 4.42
C HIS A 38 1.67 7.56 3.10
N ALA A 39 0.43 7.25 2.72
CA ALA A 39 0.15 6.60 1.43
C ALA A 39 0.60 7.45 0.22
N VAL A 40 0.46 8.77 0.32
CA VAL A 40 0.98 9.70 -0.69
C VAL A 40 2.51 9.69 -0.71
N GLU A 41 3.15 9.74 0.45
CA GLU A 41 4.61 9.69 0.62
C GLU A 41 5.22 8.44 -0.05
N GLU A 42 4.70 7.25 0.28
CA GLU A 42 5.17 5.98 -0.29
C GLU A 42 5.03 5.93 -1.83
N SER A 43 3.99 6.58 -2.36
CA SER A 43 3.78 6.67 -3.81
C SER A 43 4.80 7.58 -4.52
N GLU A 44 5.43 8.50 -3.82
CA GLU A 44 6.52 9.34 -4.34
C GLU A 44 7.87 8.63 -4.17
N HIS A 45 8.08 8.00 -3.00
CA HIS A 45 9.30 7.28 -2.69
C HIS A 45 9.57 6.11 -3.65
N LYS A 46 8.54 5.39 -4.12
CA LYS A 46 8.72 4.28 -5.09
C LYS A 46 9.54 4.69 -6.31
N ALA A 47 9.29 5.88 -6.85
CA ALA A 47 9.95 6.37 -8.06
C ALA A 47 11.37 6.85 -7.74
N VAL A 48 11.52 7.64 -6.67
CA VAL A 48 12.83 8.15 -6.23
C VAL A 48 13.79 7.00 -5.93
N ALA A 49 13.35 5.99 -5.17
CA ALA A 49 14.18 4.84 -4.83
C ALA A 49 14.58 4.03 -6.07
N PHE A 50 13.66 3.86 -7.02
CA PHE A 50 13.91 3.16 -8.27
C PHE A 50 14.92 3.90 -9.15
N ASP A 51 14.74 5.21 -9.36
CA ASP A 51 15.61 6.04 -10.18
C ASP A 51 17.05 6.05 -9.64
N VAL A 52 17.21 6.18 -8.32
CA VAL A 52 18.52 6.07 -7.66
C VAL A 52 19.14 4.70 -7.89
N PHE A 53 18.37 3.62 -7.79
CA PHE A 53 18.87 2.27 -8.05
C PHE A 53 19.29 2.06 -9.51
N GLN A 54 18.51 2.57 -10.47
CA GLN A 54 18.84 2.50 -11.89
C GLN A 54 20.11 3.29 -12.21
N ALA A 55 20.30 4.46 -11.60
CA ALA A 55 21.48 5.29 -11.79
C ALA A 55 22.77 4.65 -11.24
N VAL A 56 22.69 3.91 -10.12
CA VAL A 56 23.86 3.30 -9.46
C VAL A 56 24.18 1.90 -9.99
N SER A 57 23.17 1.09 -10.30
CA SER A 57 23.37 -0.31 -10.70
C SER A 57 22.51 -0.73 -11.88
N GLY A 58 21.19 -0.52 -11.81
CA GLY A 58 20.25 -0.99 -12.83
C GLY A 58 20.17 -2.51 -13.04
N ASN A 59 20.82 -3.31 -12.18
CA ASN A 59 20.85 -4.76 -12.35
C ASN A 59 19.49 -5.38 -12.01
N TYR A 60 18.88 -6.03 -13.01
CA TYR A 60 17.57 -6.66 -12.88
C TYR A 60 17.47 -7.65 -11.71
N TRP A 61 18.42 -8.56 -11.55
CA TRP A 61 18.36 -9.58 -10.50
C TRP A 61 18.55 -9.00 -9.10
N LEU A 62 19.42 -7.99 -8.97
CA LEU A 62 19.56 -7.25 -7.72
C LEU A 62 18.27 -6.50 -7.36
N ARG A 63 17.41 -6.17 -8.33
CA ARG A 63 16.08 -5.57 -8.09
C ARG A 63 15.03 -6.61 -7.66
N ILE A 64 14.99 -7.76 -8.34
CA ILE A 64 13.96 -8.79 -8.15
C ILE A 64 14.17 -9.64 -6.90
N LEU A 65 15.40 -10.06 -6.61
CA LEU A 65 15.67 -10.96 -5.49
C LEU A 65 15.24 -10.36 -4.13
N PRO A 66 15.54 -9.08 -3.83
CA PRO A 66 15.03 -8.44 -2.62
C PRO A 66 13.51 -8.40 -2.54
N LEU A 67 12.79 -8.20 -3.64
CA LEU A 67 11.33 -8.24 -3.64
C LEU A 67 10.82 -9.61 -3.15
N VAL A 68 11.38 -10.69 -3.69
CA VAL A 68 11.00 -12.05 -3.27
C VAL A 68 11.29 -12.27 -1.78
N VAL A 69 12.48 -11.89 -1.31
CA VAL A 69 12.86 -12.02 0.10
C VAL A 69 11.94 -11.20 1.00
N MET A 70 11.62 -9.95 0.64
CA MET A 70 10.71 -9.11 1.41
C MET A 70 9.29 -9.67 1.42
N THR A 71 8.79 -10.19 0.30
CA THR A 71 7.47 -10.85 0.26
C THR A 71 7.35 -12.02 1.23
N ILE A 72 8.41 -12.82 1.42
CA ILE A 72 8.38 -13.97 2.34
C ILE A 72 8.77 -13.65 3.78
N THR A 73 9.33 -12.46 4.06
CA THR A 73 9.78 -12.08 5.41
C THR A 73 8.98 -10.91 5.98
N PHE A 74 8.87 -9.81 5.24
CA PHE A 74 8.18 -8.59 5.67
C PHE A 74 6.67 -8.81 5.77
N ILE A 75 6.01 -9.31 4.71
CA ILE A 75 4.54 -9.49 4.71
C ILE A 75 4.09 -10.44 5.83
N PRO A 76 4.69 -11.62 6.03
CA PRO A 76 4.31 -12.49 7.15
C PRO A 76 4.55 -11.85 8.51
N SER A 77 5.61 -11.05 8.67
CA SER A 77 5.88 -10.34 9.92
C SER A 77 4.76 -9.36 10.26
N ILE A 78 4.28 -8.57 9.28
CA ILE A 78 3.14 -7.67 9.46
C ILE A 78 1.87 -8.44 9.80
N VAL A 79 1.60 -9.56 9.10
CA VAL A 79 0.43 -10.40 9.39
C VAL A 79 0.49 -10.98 10.82
N VAL A 80 1.66 -11.47 11.25
CA VAL A 80 1.84 -11.99 12.61
C VAL A 80 1.60 -10.91 13.66
N LEU A 81 2.14 -9.70 13.47
CA LEU A 81 1.92 -8.57 14.37
C LEU A 81 0.43 -8.16 14.43
N GLN A 82 -0.25 -8.16 13.29
CA GLN A 82 -1.69 -7.89 13.23
C GLN A 82 -2.49 -8.96 14.00
N LEU A 83 -2.17 -10.24 13.80
CA LEU A 83 -2.84 -11.35 14.50
C LEU A 83 -2.59 -11.30 16.01
N ILE A 84 -1.38 -10.93 16.45
CA ILE A 84 -1.08 -10.74 17.88
C ILE A 84 -1.94 -9.62 18.46
N SER A 85 -2.07 -8.50 17.73
CA SER A 85 -2.88 -7.36 18.15
C SER A 85 -4.37 -7.73 18.27
N LEU A 86 -4.94 -8.36 17.23
CA LEU A 86 -6.32 -8.83 17.23
C LEU A 86 -6.63 -9.82 18.38
N ARG A 87 -5.68 -10.70 18.71
CA ARG A 87 -5.80 -11.64 19.83
C ARG A 87 -5.81 -10.92 21.18
N ARG A 88 -4.98 -9.90 21.36
CA ARG A 88 -4.92 -9.10 22.60
C ARG A 88 -6.21 -8.31 22.81
N ASP A 89 -6.81 -7.81 21.74
CA ASP A 89 -8.04 -7.03 21.77
C ASP A 89 -9.31 -7.88 21.92
N LYS A 90 -9.18 -9.23 21.99
CA LYS A 90 -10.30 -10.20 22.11
C LYS A 90 -11.39 -10.01 21.06
N LEU A 91 -11.05 -9.50 19.87
CA LEU A 91 -12.02 -9.15 18.82
C LEU A 91 -12.66 -10.35 18.10
N SER A 92 -12.50 -11.58 18.58
CA SER A 92 -12.96 -12.78 17.90
C SER A 92 -14.31 -13.29 18.43
N SER A 93 -15.35 -13.17 17.59
CA SER A 93 -16.55 -14.04 17.48
C SER A 93 -17.94 -13.38 17.55
N ASP A 94 -18.09 -12.09 17.21
CA ASP A 94 -19.43 -11.51 17.03
C ASP A 94 -19.97 -11.82 15.62
N ALA A 95 -21.15 -12.44 15.53
CA ALA A 95 -21.79 -12.76 14.25
C ALA A 95 -22.00 -11.52 13.37
N LYS A 96 -22.31 -10.37 13.97
CA LYS A 96 -22.42 -9.08 13.27
C LYS A 96 -21.10 -8.64 12.62
N LYS A 97 -19.97 -8.80 13.32
CA LYS A 97 -18.64 -8.52 12.77
C LYS A 97 -18.29 -9.46 11.62
N MET A 98 -18.84 -10.67 11.60
CA MET A 98 -18.60 -11.62 10.51
C MET A 98 -19.28 -11.19 9.20
N ASP A 99 -20.48 -10.60 9.27
CA ASP A 99 -21.14 -10.04 8.09
C ASP A 99 -20.50 -8.73 7.62
N GLU A 100 -20.08 -7.86 8.55
CA GLU A 100 -19.29 -6.66 8.24
C GLU A 100 -17.94 -7.03 7.59
N ASN A 101 -17.24 -8.04 8.11
CA ASN A 101 -15.98 -8.54 7.53
C ASN A 101 -16.17 -9.14 6.13
N LYS A 102 -17.29 -9.83 5.87
CA LYS A 102 -17.61 -10.32 4.53
C LYS A 102 -17.89 -9.16 3.58
N ALA A 103 -18.68 -8.18 4.00
CA ALA A 103 -18.96 -7.00 3.18
C ALA A 103 -17.67 -6.23 2.85
N LEU A 104 -16.80 -6.05 3.84
CA LEU A 104 -15.47 -5.46 3.63
C LEU A 104 -14.64 -6.29 2.65
N LEU A 105 -14.59 -7.62 2.82
CA LEU A 105 -13.86 -8.53 1.93
C LEU A 105 -14.35 -8.42 0.49
N GLU A 106 -15.67 -8.43 0.27
CA GLU A 106 -16.26 -8.24 -1.05
C GLU A 106 -15.89 -6.88 -1.65
N ALA A 107 -15.92 -5.82 -0.85
CA ALA A 107 -15.57 -4.48 -1.30
C ALA A 107 -14.09 -4.35 -1.69
N VAL A 108 -13.18 -5.08 -1.03
CA VAL A 108 -11.73 -5.03 -1.35
C VAL A 108 -11.28 -6.04 -2.40
N LYS A 109 -12.14 -6.98 -2.84
CA LYS A 109 -11.78 -7.95 -3.89
C LYS A 109 -11.22 -7.32 -5.17
N PRO A 110 -11.82 -6.25 -5.75
CA PRO A 110 -11.25 -5.58 -6.92
C PRO A 110 -9.85 -5.04 -6.64
N ALA A 111 -9.64 -4.49 -5.45
CA ALA A 111 -8.35 -3.97 -5.00
C ALA A 111 -7.30 -5.08 -4.86
N LEU A 112 -7.68 -6.31 -4.45
CA LEU A 112 -6.77 -7.46 -4.42
C LEU A 112 -6.34 -7.89 -5.84
N VAL A 113 -7.24 -7.78 -6.82
CA VAL A 113 -6.90 -8.06 -8.23
C VAL A 113 -5.90 -7.02 -8.74
N GLN A 114 -6.13 -5.74 -8.44
CA GLN A 114 -5.22 -4.64 -8.76
C GLN A 114 -3.86 -4.82 -8.08
N LEU A 115 -3.85 -5.10 -6.77
CA LEU A 115 -2.63 -5.37 -6.00
C LEU A 115 -1.79 -6.49 -6.63
N ARG A 116 -2.45 -7.59 -7.05
CA ARG A 116 -1.78 -8.67 -7.77
C ARG A 116 -1.19 -8.19 -9.10
N HIS A 117 -1.93 -7.39 -9.86
CA HIS A 117 -1.43 -6.85 -11.12
C HIS A 117 -0.20 -5.97 -10.92
N ASP A 118 -0.28 -5.02 -9.98
CA ASP A 118 0.77 -4.06 -9.64
C ASP A 118 2.02 -4.76 -9.07
N TYR A 119 1.82 -5.80 -8.25
CA TYR A 119 2.90 -6.65 -7.76
C TYR A 119 3.62 -7.37 -8.90
N MET A 120 2.87 -7.95 -9.86
CA MET A 120 3.44 -8.66 -10.99
C MET A 120 4.14 -7.73 -12.00
N ALA A 121 3.73 -6.47 -12.09
CA ALA A 121 4.34 -5.48 -12.97
C ALA A 121 5.84 -5.28 -12.68
N TYR A 122 6.27 -5.35 -11.42
CA TYR A 122 7.66 -5.14 -11.01
C TYR A 122 8.67 -6.13 -11.62
N TYR A 123 8.19 -7.31 -12.01
CA TYR A 123 9.00 -8.35 -12.65
C TYR A 123 9.27 -8.07 -14.13
N ARG A 124 8.62 -7.08 -14.76
CA ARG A 124 8.94 -6.71 -16.15
C ARG A 124 10.33 -6.07 -16.24
N LYS A 125 11.08 -6.37 -17.29
CA LYS A 125 12.44 -5.82 -17.47
C LYS A 125 12.43 -4.32 -17.77
N ASP A 126 11.43 -3.86 -18.48
CA ASP A 126 11.15 -2.48 -18.87
C ASP A 126 10.28 -1.71 -17.85
N PHE A 127 10.01 -2.31 -16.69
CA PHE A 127 9.18 -1.70 -15.64
C PHE A 127 9.74 -0.36 -15.17
N HIS A 128 8.87 0.63 -15.05
CA HIS A 128 9.06 1.85 -14.26
C HIS A 128 7.95 1.99 -13.20
N PRO A 129 8.21 2.48 -11.97
CA PRO A 129 7.16 2.69 -10.98
C PRO A 129 6.03 3.63 -11.41
N TRP A 130 6.31 4.52 -12.37
CA TRP A 130 5.31 5.41 -13.00
C TRP A 130 4.42 4.72 -14.03
N ASP A 131 4.72 3.49 -14.44
CA ASP A 131 3.80 2.66 -15.24
C ASP A 131 2.52 2.36 -14.43
N LEU A 132 2.64 2.36 -13.10
CA LEU A 132 1.54 2.24 -12.14
C LEU A 132 1.17 3.65 -11.66
N ASP A 133 0.62 4.44 -12.58
CA ASP A 133 0.35 5.85 -12.35
C ASP A 133 -0.82 6.06 -11.37
N ASN A 134 -0.53 6.75 -10.28
CA ASN A 134 -1.50 7.17 -9.28
C ASN A 134 -1.41 8.67 -8.97
N ARG A 135 -0.75 9.45 -9.85
CA ARG A 135 -0.56 10.90 -9.68
C ARG A 135 -1.87 11.65 -9.65
N ASP A 136 -2.87 11.24 -10.41
CA ASP A 136 -4.18 11.90 -10.38
C ASP A 136 -4.84 11.81 -8.99
N VAL A 137 -4.79 10.63 -8.37
CA VAL A 137 -5.32 10.40 -7.03
C VAL A 137 -4.54 11.21 -5.99
N ILE A 138 -3.19 11.21 -6.11
CA ILE A 138 -2.31 11.99 -5.23
C ILE A 138 -2.58 13.49 -5.37
N ASN A 139 -2.75 13.99 -6.59
CA ASN A 139 -2.96 15.42 -6.85
C ASN A 139 -4.33 15.88 -6.34
N GLN A 140 -5.37 15.07 -6.50
CA GLN A 140 -6.69 15.34 -5.91
C GLN A 140 -6.59 15.44 -4.39
N TRP A 141 -5.88 14.50 -3.77
CA TRP A 141 -5.66 14.50 -2.33
C TRP A 141 -4.87 15.72 -1.86
N LYS A 142 -3.76 16.06 -2.54
CA LYS A 142 -2.93 17.22 -2.20
C LYS A 142 -3.72 18.51 -2.29
N LYS A 143 -4.55 18.65 -3.33
CA LYS A 143 -5.44 19.80 -3.49
C LYS A 143 -6.42 19.90 -2.32
N LEU A 144 -7.09 18.81 -1.95
CA LEU A 144 -7.99 18.77 -0.80
C LEU A 144 -7.27 19.19 0.50
N TYR A 145 -6.07 18.65 0.71
CA TYR A 145 -5.26 18.96 1.88
C TYR A 145 -4.85 20.44 1.92
N GLN A 146 -4.45 21.02 0.80
CA GLN A 146 -4.10 22.44 0.69
C GLN A 146 -5.29 23.36 0.94
N GLU A 147 -6.49 22.99 0.49
CA GLU A 147 -7.71 23.80 0.63
C GLU A 147 -8.32 23.72 2.03
N THR A 148 -8.23 22.56 2.69
CA THR A 148 -9.00 22.29 3.93
C THR A 148 -8.12 22.05 5.16
N GLY A 149 -6.82 21.83 4.97
CA GLY A 149 -5.92 21.31 6.01
C GLY A 149 -6.19 19.85 6.39
N LYS A 150 -7.11 19.16 5.70
CA LYS A 150 -7.53 17.79 6.00
C LYS A 150 -7.13 16.83 4.90
N ALA A 151 -6.72 15.65 5.33
CA ALA A 151 -6.26 14.56 4.49
C ALA A 151 -7.38 13.56 4.13
N ALA A 152 -8.61 13.81 4.54
CA ALA A 152 -9.79 13.01 4.20
C ALA A 152 -11.03 13.91 4.21
N VAL A 153 -12.02 13.58 3.37
CA VAL A 153 -13.36 14.21 3.38
C VAL A 153 -14.14 13.74 4.61
#